data_AF-A0A7J9GRP3-F1
#
_entry.id   AF-A0A7J9GRP3-F1
#
_cell.length_a   1.000
_cell.length_b   1.000
_cell.length_c   1.000
_cell.angle_alpha   90.00
_cell.angle_beta   90.00
_cell.angle_gamma   90.00
#
_symmetry.space_group_name_H-M   'P 1'
#
loop_
_entity.id
_entity.type
_entity.pdbx_description
1 polymer ?
#
loop_
_entity_poly.entity_id
_entity_poly.type
_entity_poly.pdbx_seq_one_letter_code
_entity_poly.pdbx_strand_id
1 'polypeptide(L)' 'MMICKDTIFRIEVRFVLEGLCIAWEKGFRQLDLECDNALLVETFLASGSANSMMVELCIIHQLLCRNWK' A
#
# COMPACT_ATOMS: atom_id res chain seq x y z
N MET A 1 23.89 8.71 0.34
CA MET A 1 22.65 9.52 0.35
C MET A 1 21.45 8.58 0.21
N MET A 2 21.04 7.97 1.32
CA MET A 2 20.04 6.87 1.35
C MET A 2 18.73 7.27 2.05
N ILE A 3 18.77 8.36 2.82
CA ILE A 3 17.67 8.85 3.67
C ILE A 3 16.47 9.37 2.86
N CYS A 4 16.71 9.95 1.68
CA CYS A 4 15.64 10.53 0.86
C CYS A 4 14.71 9.48 0.25
N LYS A 5 15.25 8.37 -0.27
CA LYS A 5 14.45 7.32 -0.93
C LYS A 5 13.54 6.59 0.06
N ASP A 6 14.05 6.31 1.25
CA ASP A 6 13.28 5.66 2.31
C ASP A 6 12.12 6.57 2.78
N THR A 7 12.39 7.86 2.92
CA THR A 7 11.37 8.84 3.30
C THR A 7 10.27 8.97 2.24
N ILE A 8 10.64 9.03 0.96
CA ILE A 8 9.68 9.11 -0.16
C ILE A 8 8.81 7.85 -0.20
N PHE A 9 9.42 6.67 -0.11
CA PHE A 9 8.69 5.40 -0.07
C PHE A 9 7.66 5.37 1.08
N ARG A 10 8.06 5.78 2.29
CA ARG A 10 7.16 5.84 3.44
C ARG A 10 5.98 6.79 3.24
N ILE A 11 6.21 7.91 2.56
CA ILE A 11 5.15 8.88 2.25
C ILE A 11 4.16 8.27 1.26
N GLU A 12 4.63 7.64 0.19
CA GLU A 12 3.78 7.01 -0.82
C GLU A 12 2.94 5.87 -0.23
N VAL A 13 3.53 5.01 0.60
CA VAL A 13 2.80 3.96 1.34
C VAL A 13 1.62 4.56 2.12
N ARG A 14 1.83 5.69 2.80
CA ARG A 14 0.77 6.35 3.58
C ARG A 14 -0.34 6.90 2.71
N PHE A 15 0.00 7.52 1.58
CA PHE A 15 -0.99 8.02 0.63
C PHE A 15 -1.83 6.88 0.03
N VAL A 16 -1.21 5.74 -0.29
CA VAL A 16 -1.96 4.56 -0.75
C VAL A 16 -2.91 4.04 0.33
N LEU A 17 -2.45 3.93 1.57
CA LEU A 17 -3.30 3.49 2.69
C LEU A 17 -4.50 4.43 2.88
N GLU A 18 -4.27 5.75 2.89
CA GLU A 18 -5.33 6.74 3.05
C GLU A 18 -6.34 6.66 1.90
N GLY A 19 -5.87 6.55 0.66
CA GLY A 19 -6.72 6.38 -0.52
C GLY A 19 -7.58 5.10 -0.44
N LEU A 20 -7.00 3.98 -0.01
CA LEU A 20 -7.73 2.72 0.18
C LEU A 20 -8.80 2.83 1.28
N CYS A 21 -8.49 3.49 2.39
CA CYS A 21 -9.46 3.74 3.47
C CYS A 21 -10.65 4.57 2.98
N ILE A 22 -10.38 5.69 2.28
CA ILE A 22 -11.43 6.56 1.73
C ILE A 22 -12.29 5.78 0.73
N ALA A 23 -11.66 4.99 -0.15
CA ALA A 23 -12.39 4.20 -1.14
C ALA A 23 -13.30 3.15 -0.47
N TRP A 24 -12.80 2.49 0.57
CA TRP A 24 -13.57 1.53 1.36
C TRP A 24 -14.77 2.19 2.06
N GLU A 25 -14.56 3.34 2.70
CA GLU A 25 -15.63 4.11 3.35
C GLU A 25 -16.71 4.56 2.35
N LYS A 26 -16.32 4.89 1.12
CA LYS A 26 -17.24 5.22 0.02
C LYS A 26 -17.89 4.00 -0.61
N GLY A 27 -17.56 2.79 -0.18
CA GLY A 27 -18.12 1.55 -0.70
C GLY A 27 -17.58 1.14 -2.07
N PHE A 28 -16.44 1.68 -2.51
CA PHE A 28 -15.74 1.16 -3.68
C PHE A 28 -15.11 -0.19 -3.35
N ARG A 29 -15.31 -1.14 -4.26
CA ARG A 29 -14.94 -2.54 -4.09
C ARG A 29 -13.99 -3.05 -5.16
N GLN A 30 -13.73 -2.24 -6.16
CA GLN A 30 -12.72 -2.51 -7.18
C GLN A 30 -11.99 -1.21 -7.44
N LEU A 31 -10.66 -1.26 -7.39
CA LEU A 31 -9.78 -0.12 -7.54
C LEU A 31 -8.58 -0.56 -8.36
N ASP A 32 -8.20 0.27 -9.32
CA ASP A 32 -6.92 0.16 -10.00
C ASP A 32 -5.95 1.14 -9.33
N LEU A 33 -4.82 0.61 -8.86
CA LEU A 33 -3.76 1.42 -8.28
C LEU A 33 -2.67 1.66 -9.34
N GLU A 34 -2.56 2.90 -9.80
CA GLU A 34 -1.43 3.32 -10.62
C GLU A 34 -0.29 3.82 -9.72
N CYS A 35 0.89 3.20 -9.84
CA CYS A 35 2.07 3.55 -9.05
C CYS A 35 3.32 3.45 -9.92
N ASP A 36 4.11 4.53 -9.95
CA ASP A 36 5.39 4.61 -10.66
C ASP A 36 6.58 4.16 -9.79
N ASN A 37 6.36 3.95 -8.49
CA ASN A 37 7.35 3.40 -7.59
C ASN A 37 7.38 1.87 -7.67
N ALA A 38 8.35 1.35 -8.43
CA ALA A 38 8.58 -0.08 -8.61
C ALA A 38 8.73 -0.84 -7.27
N LEU A 39 9.38 -0.25 -6.26
CA LEU A 39 9.55 -0.89 -4.95
C LEU A 39 8.20 -1.07 -4.23
N LEU A 40 7.30 -0.11 -4.37
CA LEU A 40 5.96 -0.18 -3.80
C LEU A 40 5.13 -1.26 -4.48
N VAL A 41 5.19 -1.33 -5.82
CA VAL A 41 4.55 -2.37 -6.62
C VAL A 41 5.05 -3.76 -6.22
N GLU A 42 6.36 -3.96 -6.16
CA GLU A 42 6.96 -5.22 -5.71
C GLU A 42 6.51 -5.59 -4.30
N THR A 43 6.44 -4.62 -3.39
CA THR A 43 5.98 -4.84 -2.01
C THR A 43 4.54 -5.34 -1.98
N PHE A 44 3.63 -4.73 -2.76
CA PHE A 44 2.23 -5.17 -2.82
C PHE A 44 2.09 -6.56 -3.45
N LEU A 45 2.82 -6.84 -4.52
CA LEU A 45 2.80 -8.14 -5.21
C LEU A 45 3.41 -9.26 -4.37
N ALA A 46 4.37 -8.97 -3.50
CA ALA A 46 5.01 -9.96 -2.64
C ALA A 46 4.09 -10.55 -1.55
N SER A 47 2.82 -10.14 -1.47
CA SER A 47 1.79 -10.77 -0.63
C SER A 47 2.20 -11.00 0.85
N GLY A 48 2.86 -10.01 1.46
CA GLY A 48 3.22 -10.07 2.88
C GLY A 48 4.41 -10.97 3.24
N SER A 49 5.14 -11.51 2.25
CA SER A 49 6.40 -12.24 2.48
C SER A 49 7.49 -11.34 3.10
N ALA A 50 7.43 -10.04 2.83
CA ALA A 50 8.22 -9.06 3.55
C ALA A 50 7.56 -8.81 4.92
N ASN A 51 8.16 -9.35 5.98
CA ASN A 51 7.91 -8.93 7.36
C ASN A 51 8.39 -7.46 7.50
N SER A 52 7.58 -6.57 6.94
CA SER A 52 7.85 -5.14 6.90
C SER A 52 7.72 -4.61 8.32
N MET A 53 8.76 -3.96 8.84
CA MET A 53 8.68 -3.18 10.08
C MET A 53 7.64 -2.03 10.00
N MET A 54 7.08 -1.74 8.81
CA MET A 54 6.03 -0.76 8.63
C MET A 54 4.64 -1.37 8.76
N VAL A 55 3.91 -0.90 9.77
CA VAL A 55 2.52 -1.25 10.07
C VAL A 55 1.60 -0.90 8.91
N GLU A 56 1.85 0.20 8.20
CA GLU A 56 1.03 0.65 7.08
C GLU A 56 0.97 -0.41 5.96
N LEU A 57 2.10 -1.06 5.64
CA LEU A 57 2.15 -2.11 4.62
C LEU A 57 1.35 -3.36 5.05
N CYS A 58 1.42 -3.73 6.33
CA CYS A 58 0.62 -4.83 6.87
C CYS A 58 -0.88 -4.56 6.72
N ILE A 59 -1.31 -3.32 7.00
CA ILE A 59 -2.72 -2.92 6.84
C ILE A 59 -3.13 -2.94 5.37
N ILE A 60 -2.30 -2.41 4.47
CA ILE A 60 -2.58 -2.44 3.03
C ILE A 60 -2.73 -3.89 2.55
N HIS A 61 -1.83 -4.81 2.93
CA HIS A 61 -1.98 -6.22 2.56
C HIS A 61 -3.28 -6.83 3.10
N GLN A 62 -3.64 -6.54 4.35
CA GLN A 62 -4.92 -6.99 4.89
C GLN A 62 -6.11 -6.43 4.12
N LEU A 63 -6.06 -5.16 3.72
CA LEU A 63 -7.09 -4.53 2.90
C LEU A 63 -7.16 -5.18 1.52
N LEU A 64 -6.04 -5.35 0.82
CA LEU A 64 -5.99 -6.00 -0.49
C LEU A 64 -6.51 -7.44 -0.45
N CYS A 65 -6.21 -8.19 0.62
CA CYS A 65 -6.71 -9.55 0.82
C CYS A 65 -8.17 -9.63 1.32
N ARG A 66 -8.84 -8.51 1.62
CA ARG A 66 -10.29 -8.56 1.89
C ARG A 66 -11.02 -8.96 0.62
N ASN A 67 -12.11 -9.71 0.77
CA ASN A 67 -13.07 -9.88 -0.32
C ASN A 67 -13.79 -8.54 -0.53
N TRP A 68 -13.23 -7.70 -1.38
CA TRP A 68 -13.94 -6.54 -1.89
C TRP A 68 -15.10 -7.06 -2.76
N LYS A 69 -16.33 -6.70 -2.40
CA LYS A 69 -17.57 -7.25 -2.94
C LYS A 69 -18.06 -6.54 -4.20
#